data_AF-A0A3D2B1A4-F1
#
_entry.id   AF-A0A3D2B1A4-F1
#
_cell.length_a   1.000
_cell.length_b   1.000
_cell.length_c   1.000
_cell.angle_alpha   90.00
_cell.angle_beta   90.00
_cell.angle_gamma   90.00
#
_symmetry.space_group_name_H-M   'P 1'
#
loop_
_entity.id
_entity.type
_entity.pdbx_description
1 polymer ?
#
loop_
_entity_poly.entity_id
_entity_poly.type
_entity_poly.pdbx_seq_one_letter_code
_entity_poly.pdbx_strand_id
1 'polypeptide(L)'
;QTDLAVLAPAGVVGRVVGPLSATAAKVQLLVDRNAAIGAMLERSRSAGIVTGQVGDLPLRFDYISNLADVQVGDRVVTSGSEGIYPKGYLIGVVESVQLGRGLYQDSGLYQDIGVRPVVDFGALEDVLVLTERRPTDLPSGGVQ
;
A
#
# COMPACT_ATOMS: atom_id res chain seq x y z
N GLN A 1 -3.98 -2.36 -20.38
CA GLN A 1 -4.83 -1.58 -19.46
C GLN A 1 -3.93 -0.94 -18.40
N THR A 2 -4.21 0.29 -17.97
CA THR A 2 -3.54 0.90 -16.80
C THR A 2 -4.25 0.48 -15.51
N ASP A 3 -3.65 0.79 -14.36
CA ASP A 3 -4.22 0.51 -13.04
C ASP A 3 -4.46 -0.99 -12.77
N LEU A 4 -3.59 -1.81 -13.35
CA LEU A 4 -3.47 -3.22 -13.02
C LEU A 4 -2.44 -3.39 -11.90
N ALA A 5 -2.80 -4.16 -10.87
CA ALA A 5 -1.88 -4.51 -9.81
C ALA A 5 -0.75 -5.40 -10.33
N VAL A 6 0.46 -5.09 -9.88
CA VAL A 6 1.69 -5.86 -10.14
C VAL A 6 2.16 -6.42 -8.80
N LEU A 7 2.36 -7.73 -8.77
CA LEU A 7 2.67 -8.49 -7.57
C LEU A 7 3.93 -9.34 -7.77
N ALA A 8 4.63 -9.60 -6.67
CA ALA A 8 5.64 -10.64 -6.55
C ALA A 8 5.15 -11.68 -5.54
N PRO A 9 5.77 -12.88 -5.45
CA PRO A 9 5.38 -13.89 -4.46
C PRO A 9 5.36 -13.36 -3.01
N ALA A 10 6.24 -12.42 -2.69
CA ALA A 10 6.34 -11.81 -1.37
C ALA A 10 5.24 -10.78 -1.07
N GLY A 11 4.70 -10.09 -2.09
CA GLY A 11 3.78 -8.98 -1.87
C GLY A 11 3.61 -8.02 -3.05
N VAL A 12 3.11 -6.83 -2.74
CA VAL A 12 2.80 -5.79 -3.73
C VAL A 12 4.06 -5.15 -4.29
N VAL A 13 4.17 -5.10 -5.62
CA VAL A 13 5.25 -4.39 -6.32
C VAL A 13 4.80 -2.98 -6.69
N GLY A 14 3.58 -2.83 -7.21
CA GLY A 14 3.07 -1.54 -7.66
C GLY A 14 1.95 -1.69 -8.67
N ARG A 15 1.81 -0.75 -9.59
CA ARG A 15 0.75 -0.78 -10.62
C ARG A 15 1.26 -0.38 -11.99
N VAL A 16 0.59 -0.88 -13.02
CA VAL A 16 0.83 -0.47 -14.41
C VAL A 16 0.36 0.97 -14.63
N VAL A 17 1.22 1.82 -15.20
CA VAL A 17 0.94 3.23 -15.47
C VAL A 17 1.35 3.64 -16.88
N GLY A 18 0.76 4.73 -17.37
CA GLY A 18 1.16 5.38 -18.62
C GLY A 18 0.79 4.59 -19.89
N PRO A 19 1.28 5.04 -21.06
CA PRO A 19 1.02 4.36 -22.32
C PRO A 19 1.74 3.01 -22.36
N LEU A 20 1.04 2.02 -22.92
CA LEU A 20 1.55 0.66 -23.09
C LEU A 20 2.15 0.51 -24.48
N SER A 21 3.20 -0.30 -24.59
CA SER A 21 3.65 -0.80 -25.90
C SER A 21 3.02 -2.16 -26.19
N ALA A 22 3.26 -2.70 -27.39
CA ALA A 22 2.76 -4.02 -27.77
C ALA A 22 3.28 -5.15 -26.86
N THR A 23 4.46 -4.98 -26.26
CA THR A 23 5.16 -6.05 -25.51
C THR A 23 5.73 -5.59 -24.17
N ALA A 24 5.51 -4.34 -23.77
CA ALA A 24 6.03 -3.79 -22.53
C ALA A 24 5.03 -2.83 -21.87
N ALA A 25 5.10 -2.80 -20.54
CA ALA A 25 4.32 -1.91 -19.70
C ALA A 25 5.25 -1.20 -18.72
N LYS A 26 4.93 0.05 -18.38
CA LYS A 26 5.62 0.77 -17.31
C LYS A 26 4.92 0.50 -15.99
N VAL A 27 5.69 0.20 -14.95
CA VAL A 27 5.19 -0.02 -13.59
C VAL A 27 5.62 1.14 -12.70
N GLN A 28 4.68 1.75 -11.99
CA GLN A 28 4.98 2.62 -10.85
C GLN A 28 5.16 1.73 -9.63
N LEU A 29 6.38 1.70 -9.10
CA LEU A 29 6.72 0.91 -7.91
C LEU A 29 6.09 1.53 -6.66
N LEU A 30 5.81 0.69 -5.67
CA LEU A 30 5.24 1.13 -4.39
C LEU A 30 6.16 2.09 -3.61
N VAL A 31 7.48 1.96 -3.81
CA VAL A 31 8.49 2.84 -3.21
C VAL A 31 8.61 4.21 -3.91
N ASP A 32 7.94 4.43 -5.05
CA ASP A 32 7.90 5.73 -5.71
C ASP A 32 7.17 6.76 -4.83
N ARG A 33 7.73 7.95 -4.63
CA ARG A 33 7.12 9.04 -3.84
C ARG A 33 5.71 9.46 -4.29
N ASN A 34 5.32 9.14 -5.51
CA ASN A 34 3.99 9.42 -6.07
C ASN A 34 3.08 8.18 -6.08
N ALA A 35 3.54 7.06 -5.51
CA ALA A 35 2.71 5.89 -5.28
C ALA A 35 1.94 6.07 -3.98
N ALA A 36 0.65 5.72 -4.03
CA ALA A 36 -0.22 5.63 -2.88
C ALA A 36 -1.05 4.34 -3.02
N ILE A 37 -1.26 3.65 -1.91
CA ILE A 37 -2.08 2.44 -1.86
C ILE A 37 -2.96 2.44 -0.61
N GLY A 38 -4.23 2.10 -0.80
CA GLY A 38 -5.13 1.81 0.31
C GLY A 38 -4.63 0.58 1.10
N ALA A 39 -4.40 0.77 2.40
CA ALA A 39 -3.79 -0.25 3.25
C ALA A 39 -4.53 -0.40 4.59
N MET A 40 -4.32 -1.54 5.25
CA MET A 40 -4.79 -1.79 6.60
C MET A 40 -3.78 -2.63 7.40
N LEU A 41 -3.75 -2.45 8.72
CA LEU A 41 -3.09 -3.37 9.63
C LEU A 41 -3.87 -4.68 9.68
N GLU A 42 -3.20 -5.81 9.51
CA GLU A 42 -3.85 -7.13 9.51
C GLU A 42 -4.47 -7.45 10.88
N ARG A 43 -3.78 -7.06 11.96
CA ARG A 43 -4.17 -7.33 13.36
C ARG A 43 -5.32 -6.44 13.84
N SER A 44 -5.11 -5.13 13.86
CA SER A 44 -6.07 -4.17 14.43
C SER A 44 -7.12 -3.68 13.43
N ARG A 45 -6.95 -4.00 12.14
CA ARG A 45 -7.83 -3.55 11.04
C ARG A 45 -7.89 -2.04 10.85
N SER A 46 -7.01 -1.27 11.50
CA SER A 46 -6.89 0.16 11.25
C SER A 46 -6.45 0.38 9.81
N ALA A 47 -7.19 1.23 9.09
CA ALA A 47 -7.00 1.50 7.68
C ALA A 47 -6.43 2.91 7.47
N GLY A 48 -5.63 3.06 6.42
CA GLY A 48 -5.00 4.30 6.03
C GLY A 48 -4.42 4.20 4.63
N ILE A 49 -3.42 5.02 4.32
CA ILE A 49 -2.77 5.03 3.01
C ILE A 49 -1.28 4.80 3.19
N VAL A 50 -0.71 3.81 2.48
CA VAL A 50 0.74 3.67 2.40
C VAL A 50 1.26 4.47 1.20
N THR A 51 2.29 5.30 1.42
CA THR A 51 2.95 6.10 0.39
C THR A 51 4.44 5.78 0.30
N GLY A 52 4.98 5.81 -0.92
CA GLY A 52 6.42 5.77 -1.13
C GLY A 52 7.09 7.06 -0.64
N GLN A 53 8.39 7.02 -0.40
CA GLN A 53 9.19 8.15 0.07
C GLN A 53 10.36 8.41 -0.89
N VAL A 54 11.10 9.50 -0.69
CA VAL A 54 12.29 9.81 -1.49
C VAL A 54 13.51 9.09 -0.91
N GLY A 55 14.31 8.48 -1.78
CA GLY A 55 15.52 7.75 -1.38
C GLY A 55 15.20 6.43 -0.69
N ASP A 56 16.10 5.97 0.18
CA ASP A 56 15.99 4.67 0.87
C ASP A 56 15.16 4.75 2.17
N LEU A 57 14.28 5.75 2.26
CA LEU A 57 13.38 5.88 3.41
C LEU A 57 12.31 4.77 3.36
N PRO A 58 11.84 4.31 4.53
CA PRO A 58 10.73 3.36 4.60
C PRO A 58 9.48 3.94 3.97
N LEU A 59 8.55 3.06 3.59
CA LEU A 59 7.20 3.48 3.21
C LEU A 59 6.54 4.18 4.40
N ARG A 60 5.68 5.16 4.15
CA ARG A 60 4.96 5.87 5.20
C ARG A 60 3.50 5.40 5.24
N PHE A 61 2.96 5.12 6.43
CA PHE A 61 1.56 4.74 6.59
C PHE A 61 0.75 5.89 7.21
N ASP A 62 0.13 6.66 6.32
CA ASP A 62 -0.60 7.89 6.62
C ASP A 62 -2.05 7.63 7.07
N TYR A 63 -2.59 8.64 7.77
CA TYR A 63 -3.99 8.72 8.22
C TYR A 63 -4.42 7.68 9.26
N ILE A 64 -3.46 7.11 9.99
CA ILE A 64 -3.75 6.23 11.13
C ILE A 64 -3.98 7.07 12.38
N SER A 65 -5.18 6.98 12.95
CA SER A 65 -5.56 7.71 14.18
C SER A 65 -4.57 7.44 15.32
N ASN A 66 -4.26 8.47 16.10
CA ASN A 66 -3.47 8.35 17.34
C ASN A 66 -4.10 7.46 18.42
N LEU A 67 -5.39 7.10 18.29
CA LEU A 67 -6.09 6.14 19.15
C LEU A 67 -6.01 4.70 18.64
N ALA A 68 -5.50 4.49 17.42
CA ALA A 68 -5.37 3.16 16.83
C ALA A 68 -4.26 2.35 17.52
N ASP A 69 -4.53 1.07 17.76
CA ASP A 69 -3.54 0.12 18.25
C ASP A 69 -2.63 -0.32 17.09
N VAL A 70 -1.41 0.24 17.07
CA VAL A 70 -0.36 -0.04 16.08
C VAL A 70 0.90 -0.48 16.80
N GLN A 71 1.49 -1.59 16.36
CA GLN A 71 2.68 -2.15 16.98
C GLN A 71 3.77 -2.38 15.93
N VAL A 72 5.02 -2.13 16.31
CA VAL A 72 6.18 -2.57 15.51
C VAL A 72 6.10 -4.09 15.32
N GLY A 73 6.28 -4.55 14.08
CA GLY A 73 6.07 -5.94 13.69
C GLY A 73 4.68 -6.23 13.12
N ASP A 74 3.72 -5.30 13.22
CA ASP A 74 2.40 -5.49 12.60
C ASP A 74 2.54 -5.58 11.06
N ARG A 75 1.76 -6.48 10.47
CA ARG A 75 1.70 -6.68 9.03
C ARG A 75 0.76 -5.66 8.40
N VAL A 76 1.22 -5.02 7.34
CA VAL A 76 0.45 -4.04 6.56
C VAL A 76 0.06 -4.70 5.24
N VAL A 77 -1.25 -4.74 4.96
CA VAL A 77 -1.82 -5.40 3.78
C VAL A 77 -2.71 -4.45 2.98
N THR A 78 -2.95 -4.75 1.71
CA THR A 78 -3.88 -3.98 0.86
C THR A 78 -5.30 -4.00 1.41
N SER A 79 -5.97 -2.85 1.43
CA SER A 79 -7.35 -2.72 1.91
C SER A 79 -8.39 -3.21 0.89
N GLY A 80 -8.06 -3.14 -0.40
CA GLY A 80 -8.99 -3.39 -1.52
C GLY A 80 -9.86 -2.19 -1.91
N SER A 81 -9.80 -1.07 -1.18
CA SER A 81 -10.75 0.04 -1.31
C SER A 81 -10.67 0.81 -2.65
N GLU A 82 -9.53 0.73 -3.35
CA GLU A 82 -9.28 1.47 -4.58
C GLU A 82 -9.65 0.67 -5.85
N GLY A 83 -9.97 -0.63 -5.72
CA GLY A 83 -10.30 -1.50 -6.85
C GLY A 83 -9.14 -1.81 -7.80
N ILE A 84 -7.90 -1.38 -7.47
CA ILE A 84 -6.67 -1.69 -8.20
C ILE A 84 -6.04 -2.96 -7.64
N TYR A 85 -5.78 -2.96 -6.33
CA TYR A 85 -5.17 -4.07 -5.61
C TYR A 85 -6.28 -4.88 -4.95
N PRO A 86 -6.34 -6.21 -5.13
CA PRO A 86 -7.27 -7.02 -4.36
C PRO A 86 -6.89 -6.93 -2.87
N LYS A 87 -7.87 -7.15 -2.00
CA LYS A 87 -7.68 -7.08 -0.54
C LYS A 87 -6.74 -8.18 -0.02
N GLY A 88 -5.89 -7.83 0.95
CA GLY A 88 -5.12 -8.80 1.75
C GLY A 88 -3.73 -9.15 1.24
N TYR A 89 -3.21 -8.47 0.22
CA TYR A 89 -1.83 -8.68 -0.24
C TYR A 89 -0.85 -7.93 0.64
N LEU A 90 0.28 -8.55 0.97
CA LEU A 90 1.27 -7.98 1.87
C LEU A 90 1.99 -6.80 1.22
N ILE A 91 2.06 -5.69 1.93
CA ILE A 91 2.83 -4.49 1.56
C ILE A 91 4.15 -4.48 2.30
N GLY A 92 4.10 -4.72 3.61
CA GLY A 92 5.25 -4.53 4.48
C GLY A 92 4.97 -4.88 5.93
N VAL A 93 5.93 -4.53 6.77
CA VAL A 93 5.87 -4.68 8.22
C VAL A 93 6.16 -3.34 8.87
N VAL A 94 5.37 -2.96 9.88
CA VAL A 94 5.61 -1.75 10.66
C VAL A 94 6.99 -1.85 11.32
N GLU A 95 7.86 -0.90 11.03
CA GLU A 95 9.22 -0.82 11.60
C GLU A 95 9.37 0.31 12.62
N SER A 96 8.54 1.34 12.54
CA SER A 96 8.53 2.44 13.53
C SER A 96 7.12 3.02 13.69
N VAL A 97 6.82 3.45 14.91
CA VAL A 97 5.57 4.13 15.26
C VAL A 97 5.93 5.33 16.14
N GLN A 98 5.54 6.53 15.71
CA GLN A 98 5.81 7.77 16.40
C GLN A 98 4.50 8.56 16.54
N LEU A 99 4.19 8.99 17.76
CA LEU A 99 3.03 9.84 18.01
C LEU A 99 3.33 11.27 17.55
N GLY A 100 2.46 11.82 16.70
CA GLY A 100 2.33 13.28 16.53
C GLY A 100 3.56 14.04 16.05
N ARG A 101 4.45 13.46 15.23
CA ARG A 101 5.61 14.18 14.64
C ARG A 101 5.77 14.06 13.11
N GLY A 102 4.72 13.67 12.39
CA GLY A 102 4.66 13.71 10.92
C GLY A 102 4.12 15.04 10.37
N LEU A 103 4.24 15.29 9.06
CA LEU A 103 3.95 16.55 8.33
C LEU A 103 2.60 17.25 8.64
N TYR A 104 1.64 16.56 9.26
CA TYR A 104 0.42 17.13 9.85
C TYR A 104 0.65 17.65 11.28
N GLN A 105 1.76 18.38 11.46
CA GLN A 105 2.39 18.73 12.75
C GLN A 105 1.51 19.54 13.70
N ASP A 106 0.38 20.10 13.24
CA ASP A 106 -0.49 20.95 14.05
C ASP A 106 -1.66 20.23 14.74
N SER A 107 -1.96 18.98 14.41
CA SER A 107 -3.18 18.33 14.91
C SER A 107 -2.96 17.24 15.96
N GLY A 108 -1.81 16.54 15.92
CA GLY A 108 -1.56 15.39 16.79
C GLY A 108 -2.55 14.23 16.63
N LEU A 109 -3.41 14.27 15.60
CA LEU A 109 -4.52 13.32 15.40
C LEU A 109 -4.08 12.00 14.77
N TYR A 110 -2.92 11.98 14.13
CA TYR A 110 -2.41 10.83 13.39
C TYR A 110 -1.02 10.41 13.86
N GLN A 111 -0.73 9.12 13.70
CA GLN A 111 0.58 8.52 13.96
C GLN A 111 1.48 8.68 12.73
N ASP A 112 2.78 8.84 12.95
CA ASP A 112 3.81 8.73 11.91
C ASP A 112 4.39 7.32 11.97
N ILE A 113 4.14 6.52 10.92
CA ILE A 113 4.40 5.09 10.91
C ILE A 113 5.28 4.76 9.71
N GLY A 114 6.47 4.23 9.99
CA GLY A 114 7.37 3.66 8.99
C GLY A 114 7.04 2.19 8.73
N VAL A 115 6.97 1.81 7.46
CA VAL A 115 6.69 0.44 7.00
C VAL A 115 7.83 -0.02 6.11
N ARG A 116 8.48 -1.11 6.52
CA ARG A 116 9.48 -1.78 5.70
C ARG A 116 8.78 -2.61 4.62
N PRO A 117 9.05 -2.38 3.32
CA PRO A 117 8.47 -3.21 2.28
C PRO A 117 8.92 -4.68 2.42
N VAL A 118 8.02 -5.61 2.10
CA VAL A 118 8.38 -7.05 2.06
C VAL A 118 9.01 -7.47 0.73
N VAL A 119 8.76 -6.69 -0.33
CA VAL A 119 9.38 -6.89 -1.63
C VAL A 119 10.77 -6.25 -1.63
N ASP A 120 11.77 -7.02 -2.03
CA ASP A 120 13.10 -6.49 -2.37
C ASP A 120 13.07 -5.93 -3.80
N PHE A 121 12.96 -4.62 -3.91
CA PHE A 121 12.89 -3.93 -5.20
C PHE A 121 14.21 -3.92 -5.97
N GLY A 122 15.34 -4.24 -5.32
CA GLY A 122 16.65 -4.34 -5.96
C GLY A 122 16.89 -5.67 -6.67
N ALA A 123 16.05 -6.68 -6.40
CA ALA A 123 16.22 -8.06 -6.89
C ALA A 123 14.96 -8.61 -7.61
N LEU A 124 14.10 -7.73 -8.14
CA LEU A 124 12.90 -8.15 -8.88
C LEU A 124 13.26 -8.68 -10.28
N GLU A 125 13.01 -9.96 -10.52
CA GLU A 125 13.15 -10.60 -11.84
C GLU A 125 11.78 -10.93 -12.46
N ASP A 126 10.91 -11.60 -11.70
CA ASP A 126 9.60 -12.03 -12.15
C ASP A 126 8.46 -11.35 -11.38
N VAL A 127 7.42 -10.94 -12.11
CA VAL A 127 6.22 -10.32 -11.56
C VAL A 127 4.95 -10.87 -12.21
N LEU A 128 3.85 -10.85 -11.45
CA LEU A 128 2.52 -11.18 -11.92
C LEU A 128 1.71 -9.89 -12.10
N VAL A 129 1.11 -9.71 -13.28
CA VAL A 129 0.13 -8.66 -13.53
C VAL A 129 -1.28 -9.22 -13.39
N LEU A 130 -2.07 -8.67 -12.47
CA LEU A 130 -3.46 -9.08 -12.30
C LEU A 130 -4.34 -8.34 -13.33
N THR A 131 -4.85 -9.08 -14.32
CA THR A 131 -5.66 -8.53 -15.42
C THR A 131 -7.16 -8.56 -15.18
N GLU A 132 -7.63 -9.37 -14.23
CA GLU A 132 -9.06 -9.51 -13.89
C GLU A 132 -9.36 -8.91 -12.52
N ARG A 133 -10.30 -7.96 -12.50
CA ARG A 133 -10.87 -7.40 -11.27
C ARG A 133 -12.11 -8.20 -10.91
N ARG A 134 -12.04 -9.08 -9.91
CA ARG A 134 -13.25 -9.78 -9.43
C ARG A 134 -14.19 -8.75 -8.77
N PRO A 135 -15.47 -8.65 -9.17
CA PRO A 135 -16.43 -7.67 -8.64
C PRO A 135 -16.77 -7.79 -7.15
N THR A 136 -16.23 -8.76 -6.43
CA THR A 136 -16.66 -9.13 -5.06
C THR A 136 -16.09 -8.22 -3.96
N ASP A 137 -15.32 -7.19 -4.30
CA ASP A 137 -14.76 -6.21 -3.33
C ASP A 137 -15.60 -4.92 -3.17
N LEU A 138 -16.79 -4.83 -3.79
CA LEU A 138 -17.76 -3.78 -3.48
C LEU A 138 -18.45 -4.09 -2.13
N PRO A 139 -18.59 -3.12 -1.20
CA PRO A 139 -19.44 -3.34 -0.04
C PRO A 139 -20.85 -3.65 -0.53
N SER A 140 -21.38 -4.80 -0.15
CA SER A 140 -22.77 -5.18 -0.34
C SER A 140 -23.65 -4.21 0.46
N GLY A 141 -23.99 -3.09 -0.16
CA GLY A 141 -24.71 -1.98 0.45
C GLY A 141 -25.57 -1.25 -0.56
N GLY A 142 -26.45 -2.00 -1.24
CA GLY A 142 -27.65 -1.40 -1.83
C GLY A 142 -28.60 -1.06 -0.69
N VAL A 143 -28.72 0.23 -0.38
CA VAL A 143 -29.93 0.75 0.26
C VAL A 143 -31.04 0.70 -0.79
N GLN A 144 -32.08 -0.09 -0.51
CA GLN A 144 -33.41 0.12 -1.08
C GLN A 144 -34.01 1.39 -0.48
#